data_AF-A0A9P6ZT80-F1
#
_entry.id   AF-A0A9P6ZT80-F1
#
_cell.length_a   1.000
_cell.length_b   1.000
_cell.length_c   1.000
_cell.angle_alpha   90.00
_cell.angle_beta   90.00
_cell.angle_gamma   90.00
#
_symmetry.space_group_name_H-M   'P 1'
#
loop_
_entity.id
_entity.type
_entity.pdbx_description
1 polymer ?
#
loop_
_entity_poly.entity_id
_entity_poly.type
_entity_poly.pdbx_seq_one_letter_code
_entity_poly.pdbx_strand_id
1 'polypeptide(L)'
;MSDTPVPAIFYGHEDENPQNLFRNVEHYIYLNCITNEATKVIIFSTFISAGSEADSCGREEHIRAAMATVIAQKSKLEFQKELLALRLKDDKVGERITAAGVSMWSHLHYHSHLQKLVHDLGVANTPVFIHQVREALPRVIRDLTSPAPADWDVFLDKIKDADINIIQDKARWENGENEKAQNVRITILENQQDPMETLRLQMQCALINQLMQTPVVAMVAPQTRMYNTAQLSQNNPSTR
;
A
#
# COMPACT_ATOMS: atom_id res chain seq x y z
N MET A 1 4.32 45.30 8.14
CA MET A 1 3.12 45.12 7.30
C MET A 1 3.55 44.21 6.18
N SER A 2 3.16 42.94 6.22
CA SER A 2 3.51 41.96 5.20
C SER A 2 2.68 42.22 3.95
N ASP A 3 3.31 42.63 2.86
CA ASP A 3 2.76 42.60 1.52
C ASP A 3 2.40 41.15 1.17
N THR A 4 1.18 40.73 1.53
CA THR A 4 0.55 39.60 0.85
C THR A 4 0.20 40.10 -0.56
N PRO A 5 0.80 39.52 -1.62
CA PRO A 5 0.48 39.91 -2.99
C PRO A 5 -1.02 39.75 -3.17
N VAL A 6 -1.71 40.83 -3.54
CA VAL A 6 -3.11 40.77 -3.91
C VAL A 6 -3.20 39.76 -5.06
N PRO A 7 -4.02 38.70 -4.95
CA PRO A 7 -4.12 37.72 -6.01
C PRO A 7 -4.55 38.38 -7.32
N ALA A 8 -3.90 38.01 -8.42
CA ALA A 8 -4.18 38.59 -9.73
C ALA A 8 -5.63 38.28 -10.15
N ILE A 9 -6.39 39.33 -10.47
CA ILE A 9 -7.75 39.26 -11.01
C ILE A 9 -7.64 38.86 -12.50
N PHE A 10 -8.53 37.97 -12.94
CA PHE A 10 -8.58 37.47 -14.31
C PHE A 10 -9.60 38.28 -15.14
N TYR A 11 -9.15 38.82 -16.27
CA TYR A 11 -9.96 39.62 -17.20
C TYR A 11 -10.39 38.79 -18.41
N GLY A 12 -9.65 37.74 -18.75
CA GLY A 12 -9.99 36.84 -19.87
C GLY A 12 -9.39 37.26 -21.22
N HIS A 13 -8.34 38.06 -21.20
CA HIS A 13 -7.60 38.43 -22.41
C HIS A 13 -6.76 37.26 -22.96
N GLU A 14 -6.45 37.28 -24.25
CA GLU A 14 -5.70 36.20 -24.91
C GLU A 14 -4.28 35.98 -24.36
N ASP A 15 -3.70 37.00 -23.71
CA ASP A 15 -2.40 36.96 -23.04
C ASP A 15 -2.45 36.43 -21.60
N GLU A 16 -3.66 36.24 -21.05
CA GLU A 16 -3.85 35.72 -19.71
C GLU A 16 -3.95 34.19 -19.69
N ASN A 17 -3.16 33.56 -18.82
CA ASN A 17 -3.20 32.11 -18.65
C ASN A 17 -4.26 31.70 -17.62
N PRO A 18 -5.34 31.01 -18.02
CA PRO A 18 -6.41 30.58 -17.10
C PRO A 18 -5.92 29.59 -16.03
N GLN A 19 -4.80 28.89 -16.24
CA GLN A 19 -4.23 28.00 -15.21
C GLN A 19 -3.63 28.76 -14.02
N ASN A 20 -3.22 30.01 -14.22
CA ASN A 20 -2.76 30.84 -13.12
C ASN A 20 -3.93 31.26 -12.22
N LEU A 21 -5.12 31.52 -12.78
CA LEU A 21 -6.34 31.77 -12.01
C LEU A 21 -6.66 30.58 -11.10
N PHE A 22 -6.72 29.36 -11.66
CA PHE A 22 -7.02 28.16 -10.86
C PHE A 22 -6.01 27.95 -9.73
N ARG A 23 -4.71 28.05 -10.02
CA ARG A 23 -3.67 27.90 -9.00
C ARG A 23 -3.77 28.94 -7.88
N ASN A 24 -4.13 30.18 -8.22
CA ASN A 24 -4.31 31.25 -7.24
C ASN A 24 -5.55 31.02 -6.37
N VAL A 25 -6.67 30.62 -6.96
CA VAL A 25 -7.90 30.30 -6.23
C VAL A 25 -7.69 29.09 -5.32
N GLU A 26 -7.07 28.02 -5.81
CA GLU A 26 -6.72 26.84 -5.01
C GLU A 26 -5.82 27.19 -3.83
N HIS A 27 -4.77 27.99 -4.07
CA HIS A 27 -3.87 28.43 -3.03
C HIS A 27 -4.60 29.27 -1.97
N TYR A 28 -5.51 30.16 -2.38
CA TYR A 28 -6.32 30.95 -1.46
C TYR A 28 -7.28 30.11 -0.63
N ILE A 29 -7.98 29.14 -1.26
CA ILE A 29 -8.87 28.19 -0.58
C ILE A 29 -8.09 27.37 0.45
N TYR A 30 -6.88 26.91 0.09
CA TYR A 30 -6.02 26.14 0.98
C TYR A 30 -5.56 26.94 2.19
N LEU A 31 -5.03 28.16 1.98
CA LEU A 31 -4.51 29.01 3.06
C LEU A 31 -5.59 29.43 4.06
N ASN A 32 -6.82 29.63 3.58
CA ASN A 32 -7.94 30.07 4.41
C ASN A 32 -8.83 28.91 4.91
N CYS A 33 -8.40 27.65 4.71
CA CYS A 33 -9.11 26.45 5.14
C CYS A 33 -10.59 26.43 4.71
N ILE A 34 -10.88 26.87 3.48
CA ILE A 34 -12.26 27.07 3.03
C ILE A 34 -12.83 25.74 2.55
N THR A 35 -13.74 25.19 3.33
CA THR A 35 -14.36 23.88 3.08
C THR A 35 -15.72 23.97 2.40
N ASN A 36 -16.43 25.07 2.58
CA ASN A 36 -17.78 25.26 2.03
C ASN A 36 -17.76 25.52 0.53
N GLU A 37 -18.42 24.65 -0.24
CA GLU A 37 -18.49 24.73 -1.70
C GLU A 37 -19.18 25.99 -2.23
N ALA A 38 -20.25 26.45 -1.57
CA ALA A 38 -20.89 27.72 -1.93
C ALA A 38 -19.92 28.89 -1.74
N THR A 39 -19.09 28.83 -0.70
CA THR A 39 -18.04 29.83 -0.45
C THR A 39 -16.92 29.75 -1.47
N LYS A 40 -16.51 28.56 -1.91
CA LYS A 40 -15.51 28.39 -2.98
C LYS A 40 -15.98 28.97 -4.31
N VAL A 41 -17.25 28.77 -4.67
CA VAL A 41 -17.85 29.36 -5.88
C VAL A 41 -17.87 30.89 -5.80
N ILE A 42 -18.28 31.44 -4.65
CA ILE A 42 -18.24 32.89 -4.41
C ILE A 42 -16.79 33.40 -4.55
N ILE A 43 -15.83 32.74 -3.94
CA ILE A 43 -14.41 33.14 -4.02
C ILE A 43 -13.91 33.06 -5.45
N PHE A 44 -14.19 31.99 -6.18
CA PHE A 44 -13.80 31.91 -7.58
C PHE A 44 -14.38 33.08 -8.39
N SER A 45 -15.64 33.45 -8.17
CA SER A 45 -16.24 34.62 -8.81
C SER A 45 -15.57 35.95 -8.42
N THR A 46 -15.04 36.08 -7.19
CA THR A 46 -14.31 37.30 -6.79
C THR A 46 -12.97 37.48 -7.50
N PHE A 47 -12.43 36.43 -8.14
CA PHE A 47 -11.17 36.50 -8.89
C PHE A 47 -11.40 36.78 -10.37
N ILE A 48 -12.66 36.91 -10.81
CA ILE A 48 -13.03 37.35 -12.15
C ILE A 48 -13.34 38.84 -12.10
N SER A 49 -12.77 39.63 -13.01
CA SER A 49 -13.05 41.07 -13.06
C SER A 49 -14.47 41.33 -13.55
N ALA A 50 -15.28 42.05 -12.77
CA ALA A 50 -16.61 42.46 -13.19
C ALA A 50 -16.57 43.26 -14.51
N GLY A 51 -17.45 42.92 -15.45
CA GLY A 51 -17.54 43.54 -16.77
C GLY A 51 -16.42 43.17 -17.76
N SER A 52 -15.54 42.22 -17.42
CA SER A 52 -14.48 41.75 -18.32
C SER A 52 -15.00 40.76 -19.37
N GLU A 53 -14.14 40.37 -20.30
CA GLU A 53 -14.46 39.31 -21.25
C GLU A 53 -14.73 37.98 -20.54
N ALA A 54 -14.00 37.68 -19.45
CA ALA A 54 -14.26 36.52 -18.60
C ALA A 54 -15.61 36.56 -17.86
N ASP A 55 -16.09 37.75 -17.46
CA ASP A 55 -17.39 37.95 -16.80
C ASP A 55 -18.56 37.97 -17.80
N SER A 56 -18.36 38.59 -18.96
CA SER A 56 -19.33 38.70 -20.04
C SER A 56 -19.39 37.46 -20.95
N CYS A 57 -18.39 36.58 -20.87
CA CYS A 57 -18.43 35.26 -21.51
C CYS A 57 -19.46 34.38 -20.79
N GLY A 58 -20.74 34.61 -21.13
CA GLY A 58 -21.86 33.71 -20.91
C GLY A 58 -21.75 32.40 -21.69
N ARG A 59 -20.57 31.76 -21.74
CA ARG A 59 -20.46 30.33 -21.99
C ARG A 59 -20.77 29.61 -20.69
N GLU A 60 -22.02 29.76 -20.27
CA GLU A 60 -22.63 29.11 -19.11
C GLU A 60 -22.48 27.59 -19.09
N GLU A 61 -22.07 26.98 -20.19
CA GLU A 61 -21.89 25.54 -20.29
C GLU A 61 -20.42 25.12 -20.17
N HIS A 62 -19.46 25.88 -20.72
CA HIS A 62 -18.04 25.47 -20.71
C HIS A 62 -17.29 25.90 -19.46
N ILE A 63 -17.55 27.11 -18.94
CA ILE A 63 -16.98 27.54 -17.65
C ILE A 63 -17.72 26.83 -16.51
N ARG A 64 -19.03 26.58 -16.64
CA ARG A 64 -19.80 25.78 -15.68
C ARG A 64 -19.47 24.29 -15.78
N ALA A 65 -19.16 23.74 -16.95
CA ALA A 65 -18.64 22.38 -17.08
C ALA A 65 -17.20 22.29 -16.58
N ALA A 66 -16.31 23.24 -16.89
CA ALA A 66 -14.97 23.29 -16.33
C ALA A 66 -15.01 23.49 -14.80
N MET A 67 -15.90 24.35 -14.29
CA MET A 67 -16.21 24.47 -12.87
C MET A 67 -16.85 23.20 -12.34
N ALA A 68 -17.73 22.48 -13.04
CA ALA A 68 -18.27 21.19 -12.61
C ALA A 68 -17.25 20.04 -12.74
N THR A 69 -16.14 20.26 -13.43
CA THR A 69 -15.02 19.31 -13.56
C THR A 69 -13.95 19.60 -12.49
N VAL A 70 -13.77 20.87 -12.10
CA VAL A 70 -12.90 21.31 -10.97
C VAL A 70 -13.63 21.13 -9.63
N ILE A 71 -14.91 21.51 -9.59
CA ILE A 71 -15.96 21.10 -8.65
C ILE A 71 -16.58 19.79 -9.18
N ALA A 72 -15.78 18.89 -9.75
CA ALA A 72 -16.20 17.50 -9.86
C ALA A 72 -16.32 17.03 -8.42
N GLN A 73 -17.53 17.14 -7.91
CA GLN A 73 -17.93 16.60 -6.64
C GLN A 73 -17.44 15.16 -6.67
N LYS A 74 -16.34 14.88 -5.95
CA LYS A 74 -15.95 13.50 -5.70
C LYS A 74 -17.23 12.86 -5.20
N SER A 75 -17.76 11.93 -5.97
CA SER A 75 -19.03 11.34 -5.62
C SER A 75 -18.88 10.71 -4.23
N LYS A 76 -19.97 10.54 -3.49
CA LYS A 76 -19.94 9.82 -2.21
C LYS A 76 -19.17 8.50 -2.31
N LEU A 77 -19.26 7.84 -3.47
CA LEU A 77 -18.50 6.63 -3.79
C LEU A 77 -16.98 6.88 -3.91
N GLU A 78 -16.54 7.97 -4.53
CA GLU A 78 -15.12 8.31 -4.64
C GLU A 78 -14.51 8.66 -3.27
N PHE A 79 -15.25 9.39 -2.43
CA PHE A 79 -14.82 9.65 -1.05
C PHE A 79 -14.79 8.37 -0.21
N GLN A 80 -15.75 7.45 -0.40
CA GLN A 80 -15.72 6.15 0.25
C GLN A 80 -14.52 5.31 -0.20
N LYS A 81 -14.21 5.30 -1.50
CA LYS A 81 -13.01 4.63 -2.03
C LYS A 81 -11.74 5.24 -1.43
N GLU A 82 -11.66 6.56 -1.35
CA GLU A 82 -10.52 7.27 -0.78
C GLU A 82 -10.36 7.00 0.72
N LEU A 83 -11.46 6.99 1.47
CA LEU A 83 -11.48 6.62 2.89
C LEU A 83 -10.94 5.20 3.12
N LEU A 84 -11.36 4.24 2.29
CA LEU A 84 -10.91 2.85 2.39
C LEU A 84 -9.49 2.63 1.82
N ALA A 85 -9.05 3.49 0.91
CA ALA A 85 -7.69 3.49 0.37
C ALA A 85 -6.69 4.19 1.29
N LEU A 86 -7.15 5.03 2.22
CA LEU A 86 -6.30 5.75 3.16
C LEU A 86 -5.59 4.77 4.09
N ARG A 87 -4.27 4.65 3.93
CA ARG A 87 -3.43 3.74 4.70
C ARG A 87 -2.23 4.47 5.26
N LEU A 88 -1.97 4.23 6.55
CA LEU A 88 -0.67 4.50 7.15
C LEU A 88 0.19 3.27 6.93
N LYS A 89 1.36 3.43 6.31
CA LYS A 89 2.25 2.28 6.09
C LYS A 89 2.96 1.89 7.38
N ASP A 90 3.13 0.58 7.61
CA ASP A 90 3.77 0.04 8.81
C ASP A 90 5.19 0.57 9.00
N ASP A 91 5.96 0.72 7.91
CA ASP A 91 7.33 1.25 7.91
C ASP A 91 7.40 2.75 8.23
N LYS A 92 6.27 3.46 8.18
CA LYS A 92 6.19 4.91 8.42
C LYS A 92 5.58 5.26 9.77
N VAL A 93 5.17 4.27 10.56
CA VAL A 93 4.59 4.49 11.88
C VAL A 93 5.64 5.04 12.83
N GLY A 94 5.30 6.13 13.54
CA GLY A 94 6.20 6.74 14.51
C GLY A 94 7.37 7.52 13.90
N GLU A 95 7.37 7.74 12.59
CA GLU A 95 8.32 8.63 11.91
C GLU A 95 7.80 10.08 11.84
N ARG A 96 8.73 11.04 11.74
CA ARG A 96 8.41 12.42 11.36
C ARG A 96 8.44 12.53 9.85
N ILE A 97 7.37 13.06 9.28
CA ILE A 97 7.26 13.35 7.85
C ILE A 97 7.16 14.86 7.64
N THR A 98 7.63 15.33 6.49
CA THR A 98 7.46 16.72 6.09
C THR A 98 6.25 16.82 5.18
N ALA A 99 5.17 17.41 5.69
CA ALA A 99 3.94 17.67 4.93
C ALA A 99 3.79 19.19 4.76
N ALA A 100 3.66 19.67 3.53
CA ALA A 100 3.54 21.11 3.22
C ALA A 100 4.63 21.99 3.87
N GLY A 101 5.85 21.49 3.97
CA GLY A 101 6.98 22.20 4.59
C GLY A 101 7.01 22.16 6.14
N VAL A 102 6.03 21.52 6.79
CA VAL A 102 5.98 21.36 8.24
C VAL A 102 6.32 19.92 8.62
N SER A 103 7.24 19.75 9.57
CA SER A 103 7.60 18.43 10.09
C SER A 103 6.61 18.00 11.17
N MET A 104 5.80 16.98 10.88
CA MET A 104 4.80 16.41 11.78
C MET A 104 4.91 14.89 11.87
N TRP A 105 4.35 14.29 12.92
CA TRP A 105 4.31 12.84 13.05
C TRP A 105 3.36 12.20 12.03
N SER A 106 3.76 11.05 11.48
CA SER A 106 3.01 10.34 10.44
C SER A 106 1.57 9.98 10.85
N HIS A 107 1.36 9.57 12.10
CA HIS A 107 0.03 9.25 12.64
C HIS A 107 -0.85 10.50 12.79
N LEU A 108 -0.27 11.67 13.12
CA LEU A 108 -1.01 12.93 13.16
C LEU A 108 -1.38 13.42 11.76
N HIS A 109 -0.49 13.22 10.77
CA HIS A 109 -0.82 13.53 9.38
C HIS A 109 -1.95 12.65 8.86
N TYR A 110 -1.87 11.35 9.17
CA TYR A 110 -2.94 10.40 8.87
C TYR A 110 -4.25 10.81 9.54
N HIS A 111 -4.22 11.17 10.83
CA HIS A 111 -5.39 11.65 11.57
C HIS A 111 -6.05 12.86 10.88
N SER A 112 -5.28 13.89 10.53
CA SER A 112 -5.81 15.09 9.88
C SER A 112 -6.46 14.77 8.53
N HIS A 113 -5.86 13.85 7.75
CA HIS A 113 -6.43 13.43 6.48
C HIS A 113 -7.72 12.61 6.68
N LEU A 114 -7.71 11.68 7.63
CA LEU A 114 -8.87 10.85 7.97
C LEU A 114 -10.04 11.70 8.48
N GLN A 115 -9.79 12.63 9.40
CA GLN A 115 -10.79 13.56 9.93
C GLN A 115 -11.46 14.36 8.81
N LYS A 116 -10.66 14.85 7.84
CA LYS A 116 -11.17 15.56 6.68
C LYS A 116 -12.10 14.68 5.83
N LEU A 117 -11.68 13.46 5.50
CA LEU A 117 -12.50 12.53 4.70
C LEU A 117 -13.80 12.14 5.40
N VAL A 118 -13.77 11.92 6.72
CA VAL A 118 -14.96 11.56 7.50
C VAL A 118 -15.97 12.71 7.51
N HIS A 119 -15.48 13.94 7.70
CA HIS A 119 -16.30 15.15 7.65
C HIS A 119 -16.89 15.35 6.24
N ASP A 120 -16.07 15.27 5.19
CA ASP A 120 -16.48 15.51 3.81
C ASP A 120 -17.49 14.46 3.30
N LEU A 121 -17.37 13.20 3.77
CA LEU A 121 -18.29 12.12 3.41
C LEU A 121 -19.59 12.13 4.25
N GLY A 122 -19.63 12.89 5.36
CA GLY A 122 -20.79 12.95 6.26
C GLY A 122 -21.12 11.62 6.94
N VAL A 123 -20.13 10.74 7.11
CA VAL A 123 -20.29 9.38 7.67
C VAL A 123 -20.08 9.30 9.18
N ALA A 124 -20.10 10.43 9.87
CA ALA A 124 -20.01 10.49 11.34
C ALA A 124 -20.98 9.51 12.05
N ASN A 125 -22.11 9.20 11.42
CA ASN A 125 -23.13 8.29 11.96
C ASN A 125 -23.02 6.84 11.45
N THR A 126 -21.97 6.47 10.70
CA THR A 126 -21.82 5.13 10.10
C THR A 126 -20.64 4.36 10.72
N PRO A 127 -20.87 3.56 11.78
CA PRO A 127 -19.81 2.86 12.52
C PRO A 127 -19.13 1.74 11.71
N VAL A 128 -19.78 1.23 10.66
CA VAL A 128 -19.21 0.18 9.79
C VAL A 128 -17.88 0.60 9.17
N PHE A 129 -17.75 1.87 8.78
CA PHE A 129 -16.52 2.39 8.19
C PHE A 129 -15.39 2.51 9.22
N ILE A 130 -15.69 2.72 10.51
CA ILE A 130 -14.67 2.76 11.58
C ILE A 130 -13.97 1.41 11.65
N HIS A 131 -14.73 0.31 11.64
CA HIS A 131 -14.16 -1.04 11.64
C HIS A 131 -13.29 -1.30 10.42
N GLN A 132 -13.75 -0.91 9.23
CA GLN A 132 -12.98 -1.09 7.99
C GLN A 132 -11.67 -0.30 7.98
N VAL A 133 -11.72 0.98 8.38
CA VAL A 133 -10.53 1.82 8.48
C VAL A 133 -9.57 1.28 9.55
N ARG A 134 -10.09 0.84 10.70
CA ARG A 134 -9.29 0.25 11.77
C ARG A 134 -8.55 -1.02 11.33
N GLU A 135 -9.18 -1.90 10.55
CA GLU A 135 -8.50 -3.11 10.05
C GLU A 135 -7.41 -2.80 9.03
N ALA A 136 -7.46 -1.64 8.37
CA ALA A 136 -6.41 -1.17 7.48
C ALA A 136 -5.26 -0.43 8.21
N LEU A 137 -5.38 -0.20 9.52
CA LEU A 137 -4.34 0.46 10.30
C LEU A 137 -3.20 -0.50 10.69
N PRO A 138 -1.97 0.03 10.78
CA PRO A 138 -0.85 -0.67 11.40
C PRO A 138 -1.19 -1.19 12.78
N ARG A 139 -0.70 -2.39 13.10
CA ARG A 139 -1.03 -3.08 14.36
C ARG A 139 -0.75 -2.22 15.59
N VAL A 140 0.37 -1.49 15.59
CA VAL A 140 0.73 -0.52 16.64
C VAL A 140 -0.41 0.47 16.95
N ILE A 141 -1.03 1.06 15.92
CA ILE A 141 -2.11 2.04 16.08
C ILE A 141 -3.46 1.34 16.34
N ARG A 142 -3.67 0.18 15.70
CA ARG A 142 -4.88 -0.63 15.88
C ARG A 142 -5.06 -1.12 17.33
N ASP A 143 -3.96 -1.42 18.01
CA ASP A 143 -3.97 -1.84 19.42
C ASP A 143 -4.36 -0.69 20.35
N LEU A 144 -3.90 0.54 20.05
CA LEU A 144 -4.23 1.75 20.82
C LEU A 144 -5.70 2.15 20.66
N THR A 145 -6.28 1.82 19.52
CA THR A 145 -7.71 2.04 19.24
C THR A 145 -8.58 0.86 19.69
N SER A 146 -8.06 -0.08 20.48
CA SER A 146 -8.83 -1.20 21.04
C SER A 146 -9.49 -0.85 22.38
N PRO A 147 -10.72 -1.32 22.66
CA PRO A 147 -11.68 -1.88 21.71
C PRO A 147 -12.14 -0.82 20.70
N ALA A 148 -12.58 -1.29 19.52
CA ALA A 148 -13.01 -0.44 18.41
C ALA A 148 -14.14 0.52 18.85
N PRO A 149 -13.93 1.84 18.78
CA PRO A 149 -14.97 2.81 19.10
C PRO A 149 -16.14 2.73 18.12
N ALA A 150 -17.35 2.93 18.62
CA ALA A 150 -18.55 3.06 17.79
C ALA A 150 -18.73 4.48 17.22
N ASP A 151 -17.92 5.43 17.70
CA ASP A 151 -18.00 6.85 17.43
C ASP A 151 -16.72 7.34 16.74
N TRP A 152 -16.87 8.16 15.69
CA TRP A 152 -15.75 8.65 14.90
C TRP A 152 -14.87 9.64 15.66
N ASP A 153 -15.46 10.51 16.49
CA ASP A 153 -14.69 11.49 17.24
C ASP A 153 -13.83 10.76 18.29
N VAL A 154 -14.41 9.77 18.98
CA VAL A 154 -13.65 8.92 19.92
C VAL A 154 -12.54 8.14 19.21
N PHE A 155 -12.78 7.66 17.99
CA PHE A 155 -11.77 6.95 17.21
C PHE A 155 -10.62 7.87 16.77
N LEU A 156 -10.94 9.07 16.29
CA LEU A 156 -9.97 10.08 15.87
C LEU A 156 -9.13 10.57 17.06
N ASP A 157 -9.76 10.87 18.19
CA ASP A 157 -9.08 11.29 19.41
C ASP A 157 -8.10 10.23 19.91
N LYS A 158 -8.47 8.94 19.87
CA LYS A 158 -7.54 7.85 20.23
C LYS A 158 -6.30 7.79 19.33
N ILE A 159 -6.41 8.15 18.05
CA ILE A 159 -5.25 8.18 17.13
C ILE A 159 -4.40 9.43 17.40
N LYS A 160 -5.03 10.56 17.68
CA LYS A 160 -4.36 11.84 17.95
C LYS A 160 -3.63 11.85 19.28
N ASP A 161 -4.25 11.31 20.32
CA ASP A 161 -3.73 11.30 21.70
C ASP A 161 -2.84 10.07 21.97
N ALA A 162 -2.56 9.28 20.93
CA ALA A 162 -1.66 8.15 21.01
C ALA A 162 -0.25 8.61 21.43
N ASP A 163 0.28 8.01 22.51
CA ASP A 163 1.61 8.34 23.01
C ASP A 163 2.69 7.97 21.97
N ILE A 164 3.41 8.99 21.52
CA ILE A 164 4.47 8.88 20.52
C ILE A 164 5.56 7.90 20.97
N ASN A 165 5.90 7.88 22.26
CA ASN A 165 6.95 6.98 22.77
C ASN A 165 6.51 5.52 22.65
N ILE A 166 5.25 5.24 23.02
CA ILE A 166 4.65 3.91 22.90
C ILE A 166 4.57 3.50 21.43
N ILE A 167 4.18 4.42 20.53
CA ILE A 167 4.12 4.15 19.10
C ILE A 167 5.52 3.79 18.57
N GLN A 168 6.54 4.59 18.88
CA GLN A 168 7.89 4.35 18.40
C GLN A 168 8.49 3.05 18.95
N ASP A 169 8.28 2.76 20.23
CA ASP A 169 8.84 1.57 20.85
C ASP A 169 8.18 0.30 20.31
N LYS A 170 6.86 0.31 20.13
CA LYS A 170 6.15 -0.80 19.46
C LYS A 170 6.53 -0.93 17.99
N ALA A 171 6.65 0.17 17.25
CA ALA A 171 7.05 0.14 15.85
C ALA A 171 8.48 -0.42 15.69
N ARG A 172 9.41 -0.04 16.57
CA ARG A 172 10.76 -0.62 16.62
C ARG A 172 10.74 -2.11 16.91
N TRP A 173 9.93 -2.55 17.88
CA TRP A 173 9.79 -3.96 18.22
C TRP A 173 9.26 -4.78 17.04
N GLU A 174 8.16 -4.36 16.42
CA GLU A 174 7.54 -5.06 15.30
C GLU A 174 8.46 -5.08 14.07
N ASN A 175 9.17 -3.99 13.79
CA ASN A 175 10.14 -3.96 12.69
C ASN A 175 11.31 -4.94 12.94
N GLY A 176 11.80 -5.00 14.18
CA GLY A 176 12.84 -5.96 14.58
C GLY A 176 12.37 -7.42 14.54
N GLU A 177 11.10 -7.70 14.86
CA GLU A 177 10.53 -9.05 14.70
C GLU A 177 10.37 -9.43 13.23
N ASN A 178 9.89 -8.52 12.38
CA ASN A 178 9.79 -8.75 10.94
C ASN A 178 11.16 -8.99 10.30
N GLU A 179 12.18 -8.22 10.68
CA GLU A 179 13.55 -8.41 10.21
C GLU A 179 14.10 -9.78 10.63
N LYS A 180 13.90 -10.19 11.88
CA LYS A 180 14.27 -11.53 12.35
C LYS A 180 13.54 -12.63 11.58
N ALA A 181 12.24 -12.49 11.35
CA ALA A 181 11.45 -13.46 10.59
C ALA A 181 11.91 -13.56 9.12
N GLN A 182 12.24 -12.42 8.50
CA GLN A 182 12.81 -12.40 7.14
C GLN A 182 14.20 -13.05 7.11
N ASN A 183 15.07 -12.73 8.06
CA ASN A 183 16.40 -13.33 8.15
C ASN A 183 16.33 -14.85 8.35
N VAL A 184 15.43 -15.34 9.20
CA VAL A 184 15.19 -16.79 9.35
C VAL A 184 14.74 -17.41 8.03
N ARG A 185 13.83 -16.76 7.31
CA ARG A 185 13.37 -17.26 6.00
C ARG A 185 14.49 -17.29 4.97
N ILE A 186 15.33 -16.26 4.91
CA ILE A 186 16.50 -16.20 4.03
C ILE A 186 17.47 -17.32 4.39
N THR A 187 17.81 -17.48 5.67
CA THR A 187 18.68 -18.58 6.13
C THR A 187 18.12 -19.96 5.80
N ILE A 188 16.81 -20.18 5.87
CA ILE A 188 16.20 -21.46 5.44
C ILE A 188 16.36 -21.66 3.93
N LEU A 189 16.19 -20.61 3.12
CA LEU A 189 16.34 -20.69 1.66
C LEU A 189 17.81 -20.86 1.24
N GLU A 190 18.75 -20.22 1.93
CA GLU A 190 20.19 -20.36 1.69
C GLU A 190 20.71 -21.73 2.13
N ASN A 191 20.14 -22.30 3.20
CA ASN A 191 20.48 -23.65 3.67
C ASN A 191 19.72 -24.76 2.94
N GLN A 192 18.74 -24.44 2.08
CA GLN A 192 18.21 -25.42 1.14
C GLN A 192 19.26 -25.64 0.05
N GLN A 193 20.06 -26.69 0.25
CA GLN A 193 21.04 -27.18 -0.71
C GLN A 193 20.42 -27.25 -2.11
N ASP A 194 21.07 -26.64 -3.11
CA ASP A 194 20.54 -26.55 -4.47
C ASP A 194 20.17 -27.97 -4.94
N PRO A 195 18.89 -28.24 -5.28
CA PRO A 195 18.46 -29.55 -5.73
C PRO A 195 19.27 -30.02 -6.94
N MET A 196 19.84 -29.09 -7.72
CA MET A 196 20.73 -29.38 -8.84
C MET A 196 22.11 -29.85 -8.39
N GLU A 197 22.68 -29.28 -7.32
CA GLU A 197 23.93 -29.76 -6.71
C GLU A 197 23.74 -31.15 -6.11
N THR A 198 22.62 -31.37 -5.43
CA THR A 198 22.27 -32.69 -4.87
C THR A 198 22.14 -33.73 -5.97
N LEU A 199 21.46 -33.40 -7.08
CA LEU A 199 21.32 -34.26 -8.24
C LEU A 199 22.66 -34.51 -8.94
N ARG A 200 23.53 -33.50 -9.08
CA ARG A 200 24.88 -33.66 -9.64
C ARG A 200 25.73 -34.59 -8.80
N LEU A 201 25.72 -34.42 -7.48
CA LEU A 201 26.43 -35.31 -6.55
C LEU A 201 25.88 -36.74 -6.64
N GLN A 202 24.56 -36.90 -6.70
CA GLN A 202 23.94 -38.21 -6.84
C GLN A 202 24.29 -38.89 -8.17
N MET A 203 24.31 -38.14 -9.29
CA MET A 203 24.76 -38.63 -10.58
C MET A 203 26.25 -38.98 -10.58
N GLN A 204 27.10 -38.17 -9.95
CA GLN A 204 28.53 -38.42 -9.86
C GLN A 204 28.83 -39.68 -9.03
N CYS A 205 28.14 -39.86 -7.89
CA CYS A 205 28.22 -41.08 -7.09
C CYS A 205 27.71 -42.31 -7.86
N ALA A 206 26.60 -42.18 -8.60
CA ALA A 206 26.07 -43.26 -9.42
C ALA A 206 27.07 -43.68 -10.52
N LEU A 207 27.73 -42.71 -11.16
CA LEU A 207 28.71 -42.95 -12.23
C LEU A 207 29.99 -43.62 -11.70
N ILE A 208 30.47 -43.21 -10.52
CA ILE A 208 31.60 -43.86 -9.83
C ILE A 208 31.26 -45.32 -9.47
N ASN A 209 30.05 -45.56 -8.95
CA ASN A 209 29.60 -46.92 -8.61
C ASN A 209 29.46 -47.82 -9.86
N GLN A 210 29.10 -47.25 -11.01
CA GLN A 210 29.04 -47.97 -12.28
C GLN A 210 30.45 -48.35 -12.80
N LEU A 211 31.42 -47.46 -12.63
CA LEU A 211 32.82 -47.70 -13.01
C LEU A 211 33.54 -48.69 -12.09
N MET A 212 33.06 -48.89 -10.85
CA MET A 212 33.57 -49.93 -9.95
C MET A 212 32.90 -51.29 -10.16
N GLN A 213 31.91 -51.39 -11.06
CA GLN A 213 31.22 -52.64 -11.42
C GLN A 213 31.62 -53.20 -12.79
N THR A 214 32.65 -52.68 -13.45
CA THR A 214 33.21 -53.30 -14.67
C THR A 214 34.19 -54.42 -14.30
N PRO A 215 33.84 -55.72 -14.46
CA PRO A 215 34.79 -56.79 -14.26
C PRO A 215 35.84 -56.77 -15.38
N VAL A 216 37.12 -56.81 -14.98
CA VAL A 216 38.24 -57.21 -15.84
C VAL A 216 38.00 -58.67 -16.25
N VAL A 217 37.49 -58.89 -17.46
CA VAL A 217 37.44 -60.23 -18.06
C VAL A 217 38.83 -60.55 -18.60
N ALA A 218 39.69 -61.07 -17.71
CA ALA A 218 40.89 -61.79 -18.11
C ALA A 218 40.51 -63.23 -18.47
N MET A 219 40.97 -63.65 -19.66
CA MET A 219 40.74 -64.96 -20.25
C MET A 219 41.22 -66.10 -19.33
N VAL A 220 40.34 -67.05 -18.99
CA VAL A 220 40.74 -68.43 -18.66
C VAL A 220 39.67 -69.37 -19.20
N ALA A 221 40.08 -70.22 -20.15
CA ALA A 221 39.30 -71.34 -20.65
C ALA A 221 39.65 -72.62 -19.83
N PRO A 222 38.91 -73.73 -20.03
CA PRO A 222 37.96 -74.30 -19.08
C PRO A 222 38.55 -75.53 -18.38
N GLN A 223 37.87 -76.09 -17.37
CA GLN A 223 37.67 -77.54 -17.25
C GLN A 223 36.70 -77.92 -16.10
N THR A 224 35.55 -78.44 -16.53
CA THR A 224 34.95 -79.74 -16.14
C THR A 224 34.41 -79.98 -14.72
N ARG A 225 33.07 -80.16 -14.71
CA ARG A 225 32.29 -81.23 -14.01
C ARG A 225 32.13 -81.10 -12.48
N MET A 226 31.01 -81.46 -11.84
CA MET A 226 29.83 -82.25 -12.20
C MET A 226 28.71 -81.96 -11.17
N TYR A 227 27.47 -81.82 -11.65
CA TYR A 227 26.19 -82.30 -11.09
C TYR A 227 25.73 -81.85 -9.68
N ASN A 228 24.60 -81.13 -9.59
CA ASN A 228 23.20 -81.62 -9.46
C ASN A 228 22.79 -81.39 -7.97
N THR A 229 21.59 -80.99 -7.56
CA THR A 229 20.26 -81.19 -8.10
C THR A 229 19.33 -80.23 -7.35
N ALA A 230 18.38 -79.64 -8.08
CA ALA A 230 17.04 -79.22 -7.68
C ALA A 230 16.75 -78.69 -6.26
N GLN A 231 16.29 -77.44 -6.18
CA GLN A 231 15.04 -77.13 -5.46
C GLN A 231 14.21 -76.12 -6.26
N LEU A 232 13.09 -76.60 -6.82
CA LEU A 232 12.01 -75.75 -7.30
C LEU A 232 10.71 -76.37 -6.78
N SER A 233 10.25 -75.82 -5.65
CA SER A 233 8.87 -75.92 -5.22
C SER A 233 8.27 -74.53 -5.40
N GLN A 234 7.53 -74.34 -6.50
CA GLN A 234 6.44 -73.37 -6.55
C GLN A 234 5.33 -73.96 -7.43
N ASN A 235 4.37 -74.58 -6.76
CA ASN A 235 2.99 -74.58 -7.20
C ASN A 235 2.48 -73.13 -7.17
N ASN A 236 1.96 -72.64 -8.30
CA ASN A 236 0.68 -71.93 -8.32
C ASN A 236 0.20 -71.64 -9.77
N PRO A 237 -1.09 -71.31 -9.96
CA PRO A 237 -1.91 -72.00 -10.94
C PRO A 237 -2.35 -71.14 -12.12
N SER A 238 -2.98 -71.84 -13.07
CA SER A 238 -4.06 -71.40 -13.95
C SER A 238 -3.77 -70.29 -14.96
N THR A 239 -3.74 -70.68 -16.25
CA THR A 239 -4.78 -70.20 -17.17
C THR A 239 -4.93 -71.11 -18.40
N ARG A 240 -6.17 -71.56 -18.60
CA ARG A 240 -6.85 -72.05 -19.82
C ARG A 240 -6.70 -73.52 -20.24
#